data_AF-A0A451A8A3-F1
#
_entry.id   AF-A0A451A8A3-F1
#
_cell.length_a   1.000
_cell.length_b   1.000
_cell.length_c   1.000
_cell.angle_alpha   90.00
_cell.angle_beta   90.00
_cell.angle_gamma   90.00
#
_symmetry.space_group_name_H-M   'P 1'
#
loop_
_entity.id
_entity.type
_entity.pdbx_description
1 polymer ?
#
loop_
_entity_poly.entity_id
_entity_poly.type
_entity_poly.pdbx_seq_one_letter_code
_entity_poly.pdbx_strand_id
1 'polypeptide(L)' 'MYKDEIIAEVWQNRDAYAARHHHNLVEIVADLQARQERPDCKLVDRRKPMAPTGIAEEGFSVDENMLALRAKADRG' A
#
# COMPACT_ATOMS: atom_id res chain seq x y z
N MET A 1 -27.02 2.15 -25.18
CA MET A 1 -26.07 2.45 -24.09
C MET A 1 -26.17 1.34 -23.06
N TYR A 2 -25.09 0.61 -22.82
CA TYR A 2 -25.04 -0.38 -21.75
C TYR A 2 -25.08 0.39 -20.43
N LYS A 3 -26.10 0.17 -19.61
CA LYS A 3 -26.06 0.65 -18.23
C LYS A 3 -25.06 -0.27 -17.54
N ASP A 4 -23.99 0.31 -17.00
CA ASP A 4 -23.05 -0.45 -16.20
C ASP A 4 -23.73 -0.77 -14.85
N GLU A 5 -24.55 -1.80 -14.87
CA GLU A 5 -25.27 -2.33 -13.70
C GLU A 5 -24.31 -2.66 -12.57
N ILE A 6 -23.11 -3.14 -12.92
CA ILE A 6 -22.00 -3.37 -11.99
C ILE A 6 -21.59 -2.07 -11.29
N ILE A 7 -21.46 -0.97 -12.03
CA ILE A 7 -21.09 0.32 -11.45
C ILE A 7 -22.22 0.78 -10.52
N ALA A 8 -23.46 0.78 -11.00
CA ALA A 8 -24.61 1.20 -10.20
C ALA A 8 -24.75 0.41 -8.89
N GLU A 9 -24.56 -0.91 -8.94
CA GLU A 9 -24.59 -1.79 -7.77
C GLU A 9 -23.46 -1.45 -6.79
N VAL A 10 -22.23 -1.21 -7.28
CA VAL A 10 -21.09 -0.81 -6.43
C VAL A 10 -21.36 0.52 -5.72
N TRP A 11 -21.95 1.51 -6.41
CA TRP A 11 -22.32 2.78 -5.78
C TRP A 11 -23.38 2.58 -4.70
N GLN A 12 -24.43 1.79 -4.97
CA GLN A 12 -25.45 1.47 -3.97
C GLN A 12 -24.87 0.73 -2.77
N ASN A 13 -23.97 -0.23 -3.00
CA ASN A 13 -23.33 -0.98 -1.92
C ASN A 13 -22.47 -0.07 -1.04
N ARG A 14 -21.71 0.84 -1.66
CA ARG A 14 -20.89 1.82 -0.94
C ARG A 14 -21.76 2.77 -0.10
N ASP A 15 -22.84 3.28 -0.67
CA ASP A 15 -23.71 4.24 0.01
C ASP A 15 -24.48 3.56 1.15
N ALA A 16 -24.96 2.32 0.95
CA ALA A 16 -25.55 1.51 1.99
C ALA A 16 -24.55 1.17 3.11
N TYR A 17 -23.30 0.87 2.77
CA TYR A 17 -22.24 0.61 3.74
C TYR A 17 -21.90 1.87 4.55
N ALA A 18 -21.76 3.03 3.89
CA ALA A 18 -21.56 4.30 4.56
C ALA A 18 -22.74 4.65 5.50
N ALA A 19 -23.98 4.42 5.07
CA ALA A 19 -25.17 4.66 5.89
C ALA A 19 -25.20 3.77 7.14
N ARG A 20 -24.79 2.48 7.03
CA ARG A 20 -24.69 1.55 8.17
C ARG A 20 -23.70 2.02 9.23
N HIS A 21 -22.66 2.74 8.83
CA HIS A 21 -21.65 3.32 9.71
C HIS A 21 -21.87 4.81 9.96
N HIS A 22 -23.11 5.31 9.78
CA HIS A 22 -23.48 6.71 10.03
C HIS A 22 -22.63 7.75 9.30
N HIS A 23 -22.03 7.39 8.17
CA HIS A 23 -21.03 8.19 7.45
C HIS A 23 -19.80 8.55 8.32
N ASN A 24 -19.58 7.87 9.44
CA ASN A 24 -18.43 8.04 10.30
C ASN A 24 -17.23 7.31 9.71
N LEU A 25 -16.26 8.09 9.22
CA LEU A 25 -15.05 7.55 8.61
C LEU A 25 -14.25 6.67 9.57
N VAL A 26 -14.23 6.99 10.87
CA VAL A 26 -13.47 6.24 11.87
C VAL A 26 -14.05 4.84 12.05
N GLU A 27 -15.38 4.74 12.14
CA GLU A 27 -16.08 3.45 12.27
C GLU A 27 -15.92 2.59 11.02
N ILE A 28 -16.01 3.20 9.84
CA ILE A 28 -15.78 2.51 8.57
C ILE A 28 -14.37 1.94 8.51
N VAL A 29 -13.36 2.74 8.84
CA VAL A 29 -11.96 2.31 8.81
C VAL A 29 -11.70 1.20 9.83
N ALA A 30 -12.27 1.32 11.04
CA ALA A 30 -12.14 0.29 12.07
C ALA A 30 -12.78 -1.04 11.67
N ASP A 31 -13.99 -1.02 11.07
CA ASP A 31 -14.65 -2.23 10.57
C ASP A 31 -13.88 -2.88 9.41
N LEU A 32 -13.33 -2.08 8.50
CA LEU A 32 -12.49 -2.57 7.41
C LEU A 32 -11.18 -3.20 7.91
N GLN A 33 -10.55 -2.61 8.92
CA GLN A 33 -9.35 -3.17 9.56
C GLN A 33 -9.65 -4.50 10.26
N ALA A 34 -10.73 -4.56 11.04
CA ALA A 34 -11.16 -5.79 11.70
C ALA A 34 -11.48 -6.91 10.70
N ARG A 35 -12.05 -6.57 9.53
CA ARG A 35 -12.29 -7.54 8.44
C ARG A 35 -11.00 -8.00 7.78
N GLN A 36 -9.99 -7.14 7.67
CA GLN A 36 -8.69 -7.50 7.08
C GLN A 36 -7.91 -8.50 7.94
N GLU A 37 -8.11 -8.48 9.26
CA GLU A 37 -7.50 -9.45 10.18
C GLU A 37 -8.14 -10.85 10.08
N ARG A 38 -9.29 -10.99 9.42
CA ARG A 38 -9.94 -12.28 9.21
C ARG A 38 -9.27 -13.02 8.05
N PRO A 39 -8.84 -14.28 8.25
CA PRO A 39 -8.09 -15.04 7.23
C PRO A 39 -8.87 -15.31 5.94
N ASP A 40 -10.20 -15.18 5.98
CA ASP A 40 -11.10 -15.48 4.86
C ASP A 40 -11.40 -14.24 3.99
N CYS A 41 -10.93 -13.05 4.40
CA CYS A 41 -11.27 -11.77 3.78
C CYS A 41 -10.06 -11.17 3.07
N LYS A 42 -9.98 -11.28 1.74
CA LYS A 42 -8.94 -10.59 0.95
C LYS A 42 -9.28 -9.12 0.75
N LEU A 43 -9.16 -8.34 1.83
CA LEU A 43 -9.36 -6.89 1.81
C LEU A 43 -8.04 -6.20 1.44
N VAL A 44 -7.99 -5.55 0.28
CA VAL A 44 -6.78 -4.88 -0.23
C VAL A 44 -6.82 -3.41 0.15
N ASP A 45 -6.12 -3.03 1.21
CA ASP A 45 -5.83 -1.63 1.49
C ASP A 45 -4.64 -1.15 0.63
N ARG A 46 -4.89 -0.22 -0.30
CA ARG A 46 -3.86 0.38 -1.18
C ARG A 46 -3.28 1.68 -0.63
N ARG A 47 -3.76 2.18 0.51
CA ARG A 47 -3.24 3.39 1.16
C ARG A 47 -2.01 3.10 1.99
N LYS A 48 -1.88 1.87 2.47
CA LYS A 48 -0.65 1.40 3.09
C LYS A 48 0.40 1.32 1.98
N PRO A 49 1.48 2.12 2.04
CA PRO A 49 2.59 1.90 1.12
C PRO A 49 3.01 0.44 1.32
N MET A 50 2.98 -0.32 0.24
CA MET A 50 3.46 -1.68 0.23
C MET A 50 4.87 -1.63 0.79
N ALA A 51 5.08 -2.18 2.00
CA ALA A 51 6.43 -2.41 2.47
C ALA A 51 7.13 -3.16 1.34
N PRO A 52 8.29 -2.70 0.85
CA PRO A 52 8.96 -3.30 -0.29
C PRO A 52 9.17 -4.77 0.05
N THR A 53 8.28 -5.60 -0.49
CA THR A 53 8.36 -7.04 -0.33
C THR A 53 9.50 -7.40 -1.25
N GLY A 54 10.64 -7.75 -0.64
CA GLY A 54 11.94 -7.79 -1.27
C GLY A 54 11.92 -8.34 -2.69
N ILE A 55 11.92 -7.43 -3.65
CA ILE A 55 12.79 -7.59 -4.80
C ILE A 55 14.17 -7.26 -4.26
N ALA A 56 14.95 -8.31 -4.04
CA ALA A 56 16.39 -8.19 -3.89
C ALA A 56 16.92 -7.57 -5.18
N GLU A 57 16.96 -6.24 -5.24
CA GLU A 57 17.84 -5.53 -6.16
C GLU A 57 19.25 -5.83 -5.67
N GLU A 58 19.90 -6.74 -6.39
CA GLU A 58 21.32 -7.00 -6.28
C GLU A 58 22.09 -5.69 -6.35
N GLY A 59 22.93 -5.46 -5.34
CA GLY A 59 24.24 -4.82 -5.51
C GLY A 59 24.26 -3.37 -5.96
N PHE A 60 24.31 -2.46 -5.00
CA PHE A 60 25.36 -1.43 -5.01
C PHE A 60 25.99 -1.37 -3.61
N SER A 61 26.84 -2.37 -3.33
CA SER A 61 27.88 -2.25 -2.30
C SER A 61 28.82 -1.15 -2.75
N VAL A 62 28.84 -0.02 -2.04
CA VAL A 62 29.90 0.98 -2.22
C VAL A 62 31.11 0.42 -1.46
N ASP A 63 31.91 -0.39 -2.15
CA ASP A 63 33.09 -1.01 -1.56
C ASP A 63 34.00 0.06 -0.93
N GLU A 64 34.46 -0.18 0.30
CA GLU A 64 35.42 0.66 1.04
C GLU A 64 36.70 0.97 0.23
N ASN A 65 36.96 0.19 -0.83
CA ASN A 65 38.08 0.38 -1.75
C ASN A 65 38.00 1.69 -2.55
N MET A 66 36.81 2.25 -2.79
CA MET A 66 36.64 3.54 -3.47
C MET A 66 37.00 4.74 -2.58
N LEU A 67 36.91 4.60 -1.26
CA LEU A 67 37.36 5.64 -0.32
C LEU A 67 38.91 5.70 -0.27
N ALA A 68 39.56 4.54 -0.38
CA ALA A 68 41.03 4.44 -0.42
C ALA A 68 41.66 5.01 -1.71
N LEU A 69 40.95 4.93 -2.84
CA LEU A 69 41.40 5.51 -4.11
C LEU A 69 41.32 7.05 -4.11
N ARG A 70 40.32 7.64 -3.44
CA ARG A 70 40.19 9.11 -3.30
C ARG A 70 41.32 9.70 -2.44
N ALA A 71 41.72 9.01 -1.37
CA ALA A 71 42.78 9.47 -0.46
C ALA A 71 44.20 9.47 -1.07
N LYS A 72 44.41 8.76 -2.19
CA LYS A 72 45.69 8.81 -2.94
C LYS A 72 45.77 9.93 -3.96
N ALA A 73 44.64 10.60 -4.28
CA ALA A 73 44.62 11.70 -5.25
C ALA A 73 44.95 13.07 -4.63
N ASP A 74 44.81 13.23 -3.31
CA ASP A 74 45.11 14.49 -2.59
C ASP A 74 46.55 14.55 -2.02
N ARG A 75 47.42 13.64 -2.43
CA ARG A 75 48.86 13.68 -2.13
C ARG A 75 49.67 13.76 -3.43
N GLY A 76 49.52 14.88 -4.14
CA GLY A 76 50.32 15.31 -5.28
C GLY A 76 50.69 16.77 -5.11
#